data_AF-A0A0B1SQP7-F1
#
_entry.id   AF-A0A0B1SQP7-F1
#
_cell.length_a   1.000
_cell.length_b   1.000
_cell.length_c   1.000
_cell.angle_alpha   90.00
_cell.angle_beta   90.00
_cell.angle_gamma   90.00
#
_symmetry.space_group_name_H-M   'P 1'
#
loop_
_entity.id
_entity.type
_entity.pdbx_description
1 polymer ?
#
loop_
_entity_poly.entity_id
_entity_poly.type
_entity_poly.pdbx_seq_one_letter_code
_entity_poly.pdbx_strand_id
1 'polypeptide(L)'
;MKRVGVIGCGHLGQFLVNELNRLENFEVIRIWNRTADETKGILPLEQIVEEKLSDIDLVVEVAHPAIIRQYASVILDSCDLFVSGYIVR
;
A
#
# COMPACT_ATOMS: atom_id res chain seq x y z
N MET A 1 -15.05 4.64 7.75
CA MET A 1 -13.58 4.72 7.81
C MET A 1 -13.05 3.77 6.77
N LYS A 2 -12.31 4.23 5.76
CA LYS A 2 -11.63 3.36 4.79
C LYS A 2 -10.28 2.95 5.36
N ARG A 3 -10.01 1.66 5.42
CA ARG A 3 -8.76 1.05 5.88
C ARG A 3 -7.81 0.96 4.69
N VAL A 4 -6.66 1.62 4.79
CA VAL A 4 -5.75 1.82 3.67
C VAL A 4 -4.44 1.07 3.89
N GLY A 5 -4.02 0.36 2.85
CA GLY A 5 -2.67 -0.17 2.72
C GLY A 5 -1.82 0.73 1.82
N VAL A 6 -0.56 0.99 2.18
CA VAL A 6 0.36 1.83 1.37
C VAL A 6 1.56 1.01 0.91
N ILE A 7 1.83 1.02 -0.39
CA ILE A 7 3.02 0.40 -1.00
C ILE A 7 4.02 1.50 -1.38
N GLY A 8 5.20 1.45 -0.77
CA GLY A 8 6.29 2.42 -0.95
C GLY A 8 6.36 3.42 0.21
N CYS A 9 7.44 3.37 0.99
CA CYS A 9 7.65 4.24 2.16
C CYS A 9 8.79 5.27 1.97
N GLY A 10 8.88 5.84 0.76
CA GLY A 10 9.73 7.00 0.48
C GLY A 10 9.10 8.31 0.95
N HIS A 11 9.59 9.46 0.48
CA HIS A 11 9.03 10.77 0.87
C HIS A 11 7.52 10.89 0.60
N LEU A 12 7.06 10.48 -0.59
CA LEU A 12 5.64 10.56 -0.96
C LEU A 12 4.79 9.60 -0.12
N GLY A 13 5.26 8.37 0.10
CA GLY A 13 4.58 7.39 0.94
C GLY A 13 4.42 7.87 2.38
N GLN A 14 5.49 8.38 2.99
CA GLN A 14 5.45 8.95 4.34
C GLN A 14 4.49 10.15 4.44
N PHE A 15 4.52 11.03 3.44
CA PHE A 15 3.57 12.14 3.36
C PHE A 15 2.12 11.66 3.29
N LEU A 16 1.81 10.69 2.41
CA LEU A 16 0.47 10.12 2.28
C LEU A 16 0.00 9.43 3.55
N VAL A 17 0.87 8.66 4.21
CA VAL A 17 0.53 8.01 5.48
C VAL A 17 0.12 9.06 6.52
N ASN A 18 0.87 10.15 6.63
CA ASN A 18 0.57 11.23 7.56
C ASN A 18 -0.76 11.92 7.21
N GLU A 19 -0.96 12.31 5.95
CA GLU A 19 -2.17 13.02 5.55
C GLU A 19 -3.43 12.14 5.59
N LEU A 20 -3.34 10.87 5.19
CA LEU A 20 -4.47 9.93 5.27
C LEU A 20 -4.92 9.75 6.73
N ASN A 21 -3.98 9.57 7.67
CA ASN A 21 -4.32 9.42 9.09
C ASN A 21 -4.84 10.71 9.74
N ARG A 22 -4.66 11.88 9.11
CA ARG A 22 -5.24 13.15 9.59
C ARG A 22 -6.69 13.35 9.14
N LEU A 23 -7.14 12.62 8.13
CA LEU A 23 -8.50 12.70 7.60
C LEU A 23 -9.41 11.73 8.37
N GLU A 24 -10.57 12.18 8.82
CA GLU A 24 -11.49 11.37 9.64
C GLU A 24 -12.10 10.15 8.91
N ASN A 25 -11.93 10.07 7.60
CA ASN A 25 -12.49 9.01 6.77
C ASN A 25 -11.47 7.95 6.35
N PHE A 26 -10.19 8.09 6.69
CA PHE A 26 -9.14 7.13 6.36
C PHE A 26 -8.31 6.71 7.58
N GLU A 27 -7.83 5.47 7.54
CA GLU A 27 -6.88 4.93 8.51
C GLU A 27 -5.86 4.07 7.77
N VAL A 28 -4.58 4.38 7.87
CA VAL A 28 -3.51 3.53 7.33
C VAL A 28 -3.21 2.42 8.31
N ILE A 29 -3.54 1.19 7.90
CA ILE A 29 -3.39 0.00 8.75
C ILE A 29 -2.18 -0.86 8.36
N ARG A 30 -1.58 -0.61 7.19
CA ARG A 30 -0.43 -1.37 6.72
C ARG A 30 0.43 -0.58 5.75
N ILE A 31 1.74 -0.74 5.88
CA ILE A 31 2.74 -0.13 5.00
C ILE A 31 3.67 -1.23 4.53
N TRP A 32 3.86 -1.35 3.21
CA TRP A 32 4.83 -2.27 2.62
C TRP A 32 5.91 -1.52 1.89
N ASN A 33 7.14 -2.04 1.93
CA ASN A 33 8.26 -1.48 1.21
C ASN A 33 9.27 -2.57 0.84
N ARG A 34 10.07 -2.32 -0.20
CA ARG A 34 11.15 -3.24 -0.61
C ARG A 34 12.16 -3.48 0.52
N THR A 35 12.43 -2.44 1.30
CA THR A 35 13.21 -2.54 2.52
C THR A 35 12.24 -2.46 3.69
N ALA A 36 12.01 -3.61 4.32
CA ALA A 36 11.21 -3.71 5.54
C ALA A 36 11.93 -3.05 6.73
N ASP A 37 11.13 -2.57 7.68
CA ASP A 37 11.60 -1.97 8.94
C ASP A 37 10.52 -2.23 9.98
N GLU A 38 10.62 -3.37 10.66
CA GLU A 38 9.66 -3.80 11.68
C GLU A 38 9.55 -2.81 12.84
N THR A 39 10.64 -2.10 13.15
CA THR A 39 10.66 -1.09 14.22
C THR A 39 9.74 0.09 13.92
N LYS A 40 9.41 0.30 12.64
CA LYS A 40 8.48 1.32 12.15
C LYS A 40 7.17 0.74 11.61
N GLY A 41 6.94 -0.57 11.80
CA GLY A 41 5.76 -1.25 11.24
C GLY A 41 5.75 -1.34 9.71
N ILE A 42 6.91 -1.23 9.06
CA ILE A 42 7.03 -1.35 7.59
C ILE A 42 7.26 -2.82 7.25
N LEU A 43 6.28 -3.41 6.55
CA LEU A 43 6.28 -4.81 6.16
C LEU A 43 7.06 -5.06 4.86
N PRO A 44 7.61 -6.27 4.68
CA PRO A 44 8.19 -6.68 3.41
C PRO A 44 7.11 -6.96 2.34
N LEU A 45 7.42 -6.70 1.07
CA LEU A 45 6.46 -6.83 -0.05
C LEU A 45 5.87 -8.24 -0.19
N GLU A 46 6.62 -9.26 0.23
CA GLU A 46 6.21 -10.66 0.22
C GLU A 46 5.01 -10.95 1.15
N GLN A 47 4.64 -10.00 2.02
CA GLN A 47 3.44 -10.07 2.84
C GLN A 47 2.20 -9.44 2.19
N ILE A 48 2.27 -9.04 0.92
CA ILE A 48 1.09 -8.69 0.12
C ILE A 48 0.50 -10.00 -0.41
N VAL A 49 -0.30 -10.64 0.43
CA VAL A 49 -0.99 -11.92 0.19
C VAL A 49 -2.47 -11.78 0.55
N GLU A 50 -3.33 -12.58 -0.06
CA GLU A 50 -4.80 -12.48 0.04
C GLU A 50 -5.28 -12.45 1.50
N GLU A 51 -4.75 -13.32 2.36
CA GLU A 51 -5.13 -13.42 3.78
C GLU A 51 -4.79 -12.17 4.59
N LYS A 52 -3.89 -11.33 4.06
CA LYS A 52 -3.45 -10.07 4.65
C LYS A 52 -4.12 -8.86 3.99
N LEU A 53 -5.03 -9.05 3.05
CA LEU A 53 -5.73 -7.96 2.35
C LEU A 53 -7.23 -7.90 2.70
N SER A 54 -7.78 -8.94 3.33
CA SER A 54 -9.21 -9.06 3.63
C SER A 54 -9.79 -7.93 4.51
N ASP A 55 -8.95 -7.20 5.24
CA ASP A 55 -9.33 -6.10 6.13
C ASP A 55 -8.95 -4.72 5.59
N ILE A 56 -8.55 -4.63 4.31
CA ILE A 56 -8.17 -3.40 3.62
C ILE A 56 -9.24 -3.06 2.59
N ASP A 57 -9.67 -1.80 2.58
CA ASP A 57 -10.63 -1.28 1.59
C ASP A 57 -9.92 -0.76 0.34
N LEU A 58 -8.69 -0.25 0.49
CA LEU A 58 -7.92 0.39 -0.58
C LEU A 58 -6.42 0.18 -0.38
N VAL A 59 -5.72 -0.21 -1.44
CA VAL A 59 -4.26 -0.14 -1.53
C VAL A 59 -3.84 1.04 -2.39
N VAL A 60 -2.90 1.83 -1.89
CA VAL A 60 -2.29 2.98 -2.58
C VAL A 60 -0.84 2.64 -2.90
N GLU A 61 -0.50 2.57 -4.19
CA GLU A 61 0.86 2.35 -4.66
C GLU A 61 1.52 3.67 -5.08
N VAL A 62 2.69 3.93 -4.47
CA VAL A 62 3.56 5.09 -4.72
C VAL A 62 5.04 4.70 -4.80
N ALA A 63 5.30 3.49 -5.29
CA ALA A 63 6.61 2.90 -5.41
C ALA A 63 7.04 2.84 -6.90
N HIS A 64 7.73 1.76 -7.28
CA HIS A 64 8.18 1.53 -8.64
C HIS A 64 7.13 0.72 -9.43
N PRO A 65 6.85 1.02 -10.72
CA PRO A 65 5.82 0.34 -11.51
C PRO A 65 5.95 -1.19 -11.58
N ALA A 66 7.15 -1.72 -11.34
CA ALA A 66 7.40 -3.16 -11.26
C ALA A 66 6.60 -3.85 -10.15
N ILE A 67 6.25 -3.13 -9.06
CA ILE A 67 5.49 -3.69 -7.94
C ILE A 67 4.07 -4.03 -8.38
N ILE A 68 3.41 -3.16 -9.14
CA ILE A 68 2.08 -3.42 -9.69
C ILE A 68 2.06 -4.64 -10.60
N ARG A 69 3.11 -4.85 -11.41
CA ARG A 69 3.19 -6.06 -12.26
C ARG A 69 3.18 -7.36 -11.46
N GLN A 70 3.68 -7.34 -10.24
CA GLN A 70 3.78 -8.52 -9.39
C GLN A 70 2.56 -8.71 -8.48
N TYR A 71 2.01 -7.63 -7.91
CA TYR A 71 1.02 -7.72 -6.84
C TYR A 71 -0.38 -7.21 -7.22
N ALA A 72 -0.58 -6.61 -8.40
CA ALA A 72 -1.90 -6.04 -8.74
C ALA A 72 -3.02 -7.08 -8.76
N SER A 73 -2.77 -8.31 -9.24
CA SER A 73 -3.79 -9.36 -9.26
C SER A 73 -4.30 -9.66 -7.86
N VAL A 74 -3.41 -10.02 -6.93
CA VAL A 74 -3.80 -10.38 -5.55
C VAL A 74 -4.46 -9.22 -4.82
N ILE A 75 -4.06 -7.97 -5.12
CA ILE A 75 -4.71 -6.78 -4.55
C ILE A 75 -6.13 -6.61 -5.09
N LEU A 76 -6.30 -6.65 -6.41
CA LEU A 76 -7.59 -6.43 -7.07
C LEU A 76 -8.60 -7.56 -6.80
N ASP A 77 -8.12 -8.76 -6.48
CA ASP A 77 -8.97 -9.86 -6.02
C ASP A 77 -9.55 -9.62 -4.62
N SER A 78 -8.96 -8.71 -3.82
CA SER A 78 -9.34 -8.44 -2.43
C SER A 78 -9.92 -7.05 -2.17
N CYS A 79 -9.42 -6.00 -2.83
CA CYS A 79 -9.74 -4.60 -2.51
C CYS A 79 -9.46 -3.64 -3.68
N ASP A 80 -9.84 -2.36 -3.52
CA ASP A 80 -9.56 -1.33 -4.51
C ASP A 80 -8.03 -1.06 -4.60
N LEU A 81 -7.54 -0.71 -5.80
CA LEU A 81 -6.14 -0.35 -6.03
C LEU A 81 -6.02 1.03 -6.69
N PHE A 82 -5.29 1.94 -6.05
CA PHE A 82 -4.85 3.22 -6.63
C PHE A 82 -3.36 3.15 -6.98
N VAL A 83 -2.98 3.62 -8.17
CA VAL A 83 -1.60 3.57 -8.69
C VAL A 83 -1.16 4.98 -9.08
N SER A 84 -0.07 5.48 -8.49
CA SER A 84 0.38 6.87 -8.71
C SER A 84 1.31 7.07 -9.92
N GLY A 85 1.64 6.02 -10.69
CA GLY A 85 2.69 6.06 -11.72
C GLY A 85 2.33 5.38 -13.05
N TYR A 86 3.08 5.73 -14.11
CA TYR A 86 2.84 5.28 -15.48
C TYR A 86 3.09 3.77 -15.67
N ILE A 87 2.10 3.07 -16.23
CA ILE A 87 2.27 1.73 -16.79
C ILE A 87 2.97 1.89 -18.14
N VAL A 88 4.30 1.79 -18.17
CA VAL A 88 5.03 1.61 -19.43
C VAL A 88 4.85 0.17 -19.87
N ARG A 89 4.18 -0.02 -21.01
CA ARG A 89 4.01 -1.33 -21.67
C ARG A 89 5.36 -1.88 -22.11
#